data_AF-W7UEU8-F1
#
_entry.id   AF-W7UEU8-F1
#
_cell.length_a   1.000
_cell.length_b   1.000
_cell.length_c   1.000
_cell.angle_alpha   90.00
_cell.angle_beta   90.00
_cell.angle_gamma   90.00
#
_symmetry.space_group_name_H-M   'P 1'
#
loop_
_entity.id
_entity.type
_entity.pdbx_description
1 polymer ?
#
loop_
_entity_poly.entity_id
_entity_poly.type
_entity_poly.pdbx_seq_one_letter_code
_entity_poly.pdbx_strand_id
1 'polypeptide(L)'
;MKRRSLLIISLIMILSVFCLAGCNVNTSGYMATGYVKSNTTGSAHMSFSSFKGSDSFSISSRSGSAKELKYSGKLESGNITVYYETDGTKKELFSLKGGEEIDSSLSDLGKGTVKITLDTEEKCKGGKFDFKFE
;
A
#
# COMPACT_ATOMS: atom_id res chain seq x y z
N MET A 1 45.40 10.60 27.77
CA MET A 1 44.52 11.09 26.69
C MET A 1 44.02 10.00 25.73
N LYS A 2 44.78 8.94 25.43
CA LYS A 2 44.42 7.89 24.45
C LYS A 2 43.18 7.02 24.81
N ARG A 3 42.88 6.81 26.10
CA ARG A 3 41.74 5.96 26.54
C ARG A 3 40.37 6.62 26.46
N ARG A 4 40.30 7.96 26.58
CA ARG A 4 39.03 8.72 26.46
C ARG A 4 38.61 8.93 25.00
N SER A 5 39.58 9.02 24.08
CA SER A 5 39.33 9.11 22.63
C SER A 5 38.71 7.82 22.06
N LEU A 6 39.15 6.64 22.53
CA LEU A 6 38.62 5.34 22.10
C LEU A 6 37.14 5.13 22.49
N LEU A 7 36.73 5.62 23.67
CA LEU A 7 35.34 5.50 24.13
C LEU A 7 34.37 6.38 23.32
N ILE A 8 34.80 7.56 22.89
CA ILE A 8 34.00 8.47 22.06
C ILE A 8 33.82 7.89 20.65
N ILE A 9 34.86 7.29 20.08
CA ILE A 9 34.80 6.65 18.75
C ILE A 9 33.86 5.43 18.77
N SER A 10 33.88 4.65 19.85
CA SER A 10 32.97 3.51 20.04
C SER A 10 31.50 3.94 20.17
N LEU A 11 31.24 5.04 20.88
CA LEU A 11 29.89 5.60 21.04
C LEU A 11 29.31 6.11 19.71
N ILE A 12 30.14 6.70 18.85
CA ILE A 12 29.73 7.20 17.52
C ILE A 12 29.44 6.04 16.55
N MET A 13 30.19 4.93 16.61
CA MET A 13 29.88 3.74 15.79
C MET A 13 28.53 3.13 16.18
N ILE A 14 28.22 3.02 17.48
CA ILE A 14 26.93 2.45 17.94
C ILE A 14 25.75 3.34 17.52
N LEU A 15 25.93 4.67 17.50
CA LEU A 15 24.88 5.61 17.07
C LEU A 15 24.61 5.54 15.55
N SER A 16 25.63 5.19 14.74
CA SER A 16 25.49 5.07 13.29
C SER A 16 24.68 3.83 12.85
N VAL A 17 24.59 2.78 13.69
CA VAL A 17 23.81 1.58 13.39
C VAL A 17 22.30 1.84 13.51
N PHE A 18 21.87 2.79 14.33
CA PHE A 18 20.45 3.14 14.48
C PHE A 18 19.89 4.02 13.35
N CYS A 19 20.75 4.62 12.51
CA CYS A 19 20.30 5.43 11.37
C CYS A 19 19.94 4.60 10.13
N LEU A 20 20.17 3.27 10.13
CA LEU A 20 19.81 2.40 8.99
C LEU A 20 18.41 1.80 9.07
N ALA A 21 17.64 2.04 10.15
CA ALA A 21 16.24 1.60 10.25
C ALA A 21 15.24 2.56 9.58
N GLY A 22 15.72 3.49 8.74
CA GLY A 22 14.93 4.60 8.21
C GLY A 22 14.99 4.73 6.70
N CYS A 23 14.90 3.64 5.95
CA CYS A 23 14.70 3.71 4.49
C CYS A 23 14.04 2.42 3.94
N ASN A 24 12.93 1.97 4.55
CA ASN A 24 12.00 1.11 3.84
C ASN A 24 11.14 1.98 2.92
N VAL A 25 11.77 2.49 1.85
CA VAL A 25 11.00 2.87 0.66
C VAL A 25 10.27 1.59 0.27
N ASN A 26 8.94 1.61 0.34
CA ASN A 26 8.11 0.50 -0.11
C ASN A 26 8.33 0.35 -1.63
N THR A 27 9.39 -0.33 -2.02
CA THR A 27 9.69 -0.64 -3.40
C THR A 27 8.60 -1.60 -3.84
N SER A 28 7.69 -1.14 -4.70
CA SER A 28 6.70 -1.99 -5.36
C SER A 28 7.43 -3.17 -5.99
N GLY A 29 7.23 -4.36 -5.44
CA GLY A 29 7.86 -5.59 -5.90
C GLY A 29 6.79 -6.45 -6.55
N TYR A 30 6.56 -6.26 -7.85
CA TYR A 30 5.56 -7.02 -8.58
C TYR A 30 6.02 -7.44 -9.98
N MET A 31 5.39 -8.50 -10.48
CA MET A 31 5.44 -8.96 -11.85
C MET A 31 4.01 -8.94 -12.42
N ALA A 32 3.80 -8.27 -13.55
CA ALA A 32 2.47 -8.16 -14.13
C ALA A 32 2.45 -8.19 -15.66
N THR A 33 1.30 -8.58 -16.23
CA THR A 33 1.02 -8.54 -17.67
C THR A 33 -0.34 -7.90 -17.92
N GLY A 34 -0.47 -7.08 -18.97
CA GLY A 34 -1.71 -6.35 -19.25
C GLY A 34 -2.08 -5.41 -18.12
N TYR A 35 -1.08 -4.78 -17.49
CA TYR A 35 -1.21 -4.00 -16.26
C TYR A 35 -1.52 -2.54 -16.57
N VAL A 36 -2.66 -2.05 -16.08
CA VAL A 36 -3.08 -0.66 -16.19
C VAL A 36 -3.26 -0.11 -14.79
N LYS A 37 -2.62 1.03 -14.50
CA LYS A 37 -2.72 1.73 -13.21
C LYS A 37 -3.03 3.20 -13.45
N SER A 38 -3.96 3.73 -12.67
CA SER A 38 -4.21 5.16 -12.54
C SER A 38 -4.18 5.52 -11.06
N ASN A 39 -3.53 6.63 -10.72
CA ASN A 39 -3.53 7.17 -9.37
C ASN A 39 -3.65 8.70 -9.46
N THR A 40 -4.78 9.23 -8.98
CA THR A 40 -5.08 10.66 -9.01
C THR A 40 -5.50 11.14 -7.63
N THR A 41 -5.63 12.46 -7.47
CA THR A 41 -6.22 13.02 -6.25
C THR A 41 -7.70 12.66 -6.18
N GLY A 42 -8.04 11.76 -5.25
CA GLY A 42 -9.40 11.32 -4.98
C GLY A 42 -9.76 9.96 -5.59
N SER A 43 -8.94 9.38 -6.46
CA SER A 43 -9.20 8.03 -6.97
C SER A 43 -7.96 7.27 -7.41
N ALA A 44 -8.06 5.95 -7.38
CA ALA A 44 -7.10 5.05 -7.98
C ALA A 44 -7.80 3.89 -8.69
N HIS A 45 -7.15 3.38 -9.72
CA HIS A 45 -7.61 2.25 -10.52
C HIS A 45 -6.44 1.32 -10.81
N MET A 46 -6.69 0.01 -10.78
CA MET A 46 -5.74 -1.01 -11.19
C MET A 46 -6.47 -2.12 -11.94
N SER A 47 -5.94 -2.52 -13.10
CA SER A 47 -6.39 -3.72 -13.80
C SER A 47 -5.21 -4.52 -14.34
N PHE A 48 -5.35 -5.83 -14.43
CA PHE A 48 -4.28 -6.71 -14.91
C PHE A 48 -4.81 -8.00 -15.52
N SER A 49 -4.11 -8.51 -16.53
CA SER A 49 -4.30 -9.89 -16.98
C SER A 49 -3.61 -10.89 -16.06
N SER A 50 -2.41 -10.55 -15.56
CA SER A 50 -1.78 -11.28 -14.46
C SER A 50 -0.96 -10.38 -13.55
N PHE A 51 -0.90 -10.72 -12.27
CA PHE A 51 -0.19 -9.95 -11.24
C PHE A 51 0.34 -10.88 -10.15
N LYS A 52 1.58 -10.67 -9.71
CA LYS A 52 2.17 -11.32 -8.54
C LYS A 52 3.04 -10.32 -7.79
N GLY A 53 2.84 -10.19 -6.50
CA GLY A 53 3.65 -9.39 -5.59
C GLY A 53 2.82 -8.29 -4.93
N SER A 54 3.45 -7.15 -4.68
CA SER A 54 2.85 -6.03 -3.95
C SER A 54 2.95 -4.74 -4.73
N ASP A 55 1.85 -4.00 -4.84
CA ASP A 55 1.86 -2.64 -5.35
C ASP A 55 0.90 -1.75 -4.58
N SER A 56 1.24 -0.46 -4.48
CA SER A 56 0.50 0.52 -3.70
C SER A 56 0.16 1.77 -4.50
N PHE A 57 -0.89 2.47 -4.08
CA PHE A 57 -1.22 3.82 -4.52
C PHE A 57 -1.64 4.68 -3.33
N SER A 58 -1.43 5.97 -3.46
CA SER A 58 -1.75 6.97 -2.45
C SER A 58 -2.85 7.87 -2.99
N ILE A 59 -3.99 7.85 -2.32
CA ILE A 59 -5.17 8.63 -2.66
C ILE A 59 -5.33 9.71 -1.60
N SER A 60 -5.32 10.97 -2.01
CA SER A 60 -5.54 12.10 -1.10
C SER A 60 -6.97 12.60 -1.21
N SER A 61 -7.59 12.88 -0.06
CA SER A 61 -8.88 13.56 0.01
C SER A 61 -8.74 15.03 -0.45
N ARG A 62 -9.50 15.44 -1.47
CA ARG A 62 -9.33 16.74 -2.17
C ARG A 62 -9.91 17.93 -1.42
N SER A 63 -10.65 17.71 -0.34
CA SER A 63 -11.24 18.72 0.52
C SER A 63 -11.59 18.05 1.83
N GLY A 64 -11.50 18.75 2.95
CA GLY A 64 -11.64 18.20 4.32
C GLY A 64 -13.01 17.61 4.70
N SER A 65 -13.73 17.06 3.73
CA SER A 65 -15.06 16.49 3.74
C SER A 65 -15.14 15.07 3.15
N ALA A 66 -14.13 14.57 2.43
CA ALA A 66 -14.21 13.20 1.93
C ALA A 66 -14.04 12.23 3.10
N LYS A 67 -15.15 11.66 3.54
CA LYS A 67 -15.26 10.79 4.72
C LYS A 67 -15.34 9.32 4.34
N GLU A 68 -15.61 9.05 3.07
CA GLU A 68 -15.94 7.73 2.58
C GLU A 68 -15.06 7.37 1.38
N LEU A 69 -14.44 6.20 1.45
CA LEU A 69 -13.75 5.58 0.34
C LEU A 69 -14.65 4.48 -0.22
N LYS A 70 -15.25 4.71 -1.39
CA LYS A 70 -15.88 3.65 -2.18
C LYS A 70 -14.81 2.80 -2.84
N TYR A 71 -15.00 1.49 -2.81
CA TYR A 71 -14.10 0.56 -3.48
C TYR A 71 -14.87 -0.59 -4.10
N SER A 72 -14.42 -1.00 -5.28
CA SER A 72 -14.88 -2.23 -5.91
C SER A 72 -13.71 -3.03 -6.44
N GLY A 73 -13.91 -4.34 -6.56
CA GLY A 73 -12.87 -5.26 -6.95
C GLY A 73 -13.48 -6.52 -7.53
N LYS A 74 -12.81 -7.12 -8.51
CA LYS A 74 -13.11 -8.48 -8.97
C LYS A 74 -11.83 -9.19 -9.34
N LEU A 75 -11.85 -10.51 -9.20
CA LEU A 75 -10.71 -11.37 -9.50
C LEU A 75 -11.17 -12.65 -10.21
N GLU A 76 -10.57 -13.00 -11.35
CA GLU A 76 -10.90 -14.26 -12.04
C GLU A 76 -10.23 -15.48 -11.38
N SER A 77 -8.97 -15.37 -10.95
CA SER A 77 -8.22 -16.49 -10.35
C SER A 77 -7.12 -16.00 -9.41
N GLY A 78 -6.86 -16.79 -8.36
CA GLY A 78 -5.83 -16.55 -7.35
C GLY A 78 -6.41 -16.02 -6.03
N ASN A 79 -5.54 -15.47 -5.18
CA ASN A 79 -5.93 -14.83 -3.93
C ASN A 79 -5.20 -13.48 -3.79
N ILE A 80 -5.94 -12.43 -3.48
CA ILE A 80 -5.42 -11.08 -3.30
C ILE A 80 -5.98 -10.47 -2.02
N THR A 81 -5.11 -9.81 -1.26
CA THR A 81 -5.51 -9.04 -0.08
C THR A 81 -5.23 -7.58 -0.32
N VAL A 82 -6.23 -6.75 -0.05
CA VAL A 82 -6.13 -5.30 -0.17
C VAL A 82 -6.07 -4.71 1.22
N TYR A 83 -5.07 -3.87 1.44
CA TYR A 83 -4.84 -3.16 2.69
C TYR A 83 -5.04 -1.67 2.47
N TYR A 84 -5.45 -0.98 3.53
CA TYR A 84 -5.39 0.47 3.61
C TYR A 84 -4.50 0.91 4.77
N GLU A 85 -3.85 2.05 4.62
CA GLU A 85 -2.97 2.63 5.63
C GLU A 85 -3.32 4.12 5.78
N THR A 86 -3.61 4.50 7.02
CA THR A 86 -3.84 5.87 7.48
C THR A 86 -2.96 6.12 8.69
N ASP A 87 -2.28 7.27 8.74
CA ASP A 87 -1.42 7.67 9.86
C ASP A 87 -0.39 6.59 10.26
N GLY A 88 0.17 5.90 9.26
CA GLY A 88 1.16 4.82 9.45
C GLY A 88 0.59 3.49 9.98
N THR A 89 -0.72 3.39 10.19
CA THR A 89 -1.37 2.15 10.64
C THR A 89 -1.96 1.39 9.45
N LYS A 90 -1.37 0.24 9.11
CA LYS A 90 -1.87 -0.66 8.04
C LYS A 90 -2.96 -1.59 8.58
N LYS A 91 -4.09 -1.68 7.87
CA LYS A 91 -5.22 -2.56 8.17
C LYS A 91 -5.69 -3.27 6.90
N GLU A 92 -6.22 -4.48 7.04
CA GLU A 92 -6.89 -5.15 5.94
C GLU A 92 -8.17 -4.39 5.57
N LEU A 93 -8.38 -4.16 4.28
CA LEU A 93 -9.61 -3.59 3.73
C LEU A 93 -10.55 -4.71 3.31
N PHE A 94 -10.06 -5.66 2.52
CA PHE A 94 -10.75 -6.89 2.12
C PHE A 94 -9.76 -7.89 1.51
N SER A 95 -10.20 -9.13 1.33
CA SER A 95 -9.54 -10.15 0.52
C SER A 95 -10.52 -10.72 -0.51
N LEU A 96 -10.00 -11.09 -1.69
CA LEU A 96 -10.77 -11.76 -2.74
C LEU A 96 -10.07 -13.04 -3.19
N LYS A 97 -10.87 -14.08 -3.40
CA LYS A 97 -10.50 -15.30 -4.10
C LYS A 97 -10.98 -15.25 -5.55
N GLY A 98 -10.41 -16.12 -6.38
CA GLY A 98 -10.82 -16.26 -7.78
C GLY A 98 -12.32 -16.55 -7.91
N GLY A 99 -12.99 -15.78 -8.76
CA GLY A 99 -14.44 -15.81 -8.98
C GLY A 99 -15.23 -14.84 -8.11
N GLU A 100 -14.59 -14.16 -7.14
CA GLU A 100 -15.27 -13.23 -6.24
C GLU A 100 -15.21 -11.78 -6.75
N GLU A 101 -16.22 -11.01 -6.35
CA GLU A 101 -16.31 -9.57 -6.54
C GLU A 101 -16.78 -8.88 -5.25
N ILE A 102 -16.45 -7.60 -5.14
CA ILE A 102 -16.83 -6.74 -4.02
C ILE A 102 -17.20 -5.36 -4.54
N ASP A 103 -18.21 -4.78 -3.92
CA ASP A 103 -18.57 -3.37 -4.02
C ASP A 103 -18.97 -2.90 -2.62
N SER A 104 -18.17 -2.02 -2.03
CA SER A 104 -18.32 -1.62 -0.63
C SER A 104 -17.67 -0.27 -0.37
N SER A 105 -17.67 0.14 0.89
CA SER A 105 -17.25 1.45 1.33
C SER A 105 -16.65 1.45 2.71
N LEU A 106 -15.62 2.26 2.92
CA LEU A 106 -15.01 2.51 4.22
C LEU A 106 -15.29 3.96 4.63
N SER A 107 -16.04 4.12 5.72
CA SER A 107 -16.34 5.42 6.33
C SER A 107 -15.32 5.81 7.40
N ASP A 108 -15.45 7.03 7.92
CA ASP A 108 -14.65 7.58 9.03
C ASP A 108 -13.15 7.64 8.72
N LEU A 109 -12.80 7.78 7.44
CA LEU A 109 -11.46 8.10 7.03
C LEU A 109 -11.19 9.58 7.37
N GLY A 110 -10.22 9.80 8.25
CA GLY A 110 -9.77 11.14 8.62
C GLY A 110 -9.26 11.94 7.41
N LYS A 111 -8.98 13.23 7.65
CA LYS A 111 -8.34 14.06 6.61
C LYS A 111 -6.94 13.52 6.34
N GLY A 112 -6.60 13.36 5.07
CA GLY A 112 -5.23 13.03 4.68
C GLY A 112 -5.13 12.18 3.43
N THR A 113 -4.05 11.43 3.38
CA THR A 113 -3.73 10.49 2.31
C THR A 113 -3.94 9.08 2.83
N VAL A 114 -4.76 8.30 2.13
CA VAL A 114 -4.87 6.86 2.34
C VAL A 114 -3.95 6.17 1.36
N LYS A 115 -3.08 5.30 1.85
CA LYS A 115 -2.31 4.39 1.00
C LYS A 115 -3.04 3.07 0.91
N ILE A 116 -3.37 2.64 -0.30
CA ILE A 116 -3.94 1.33 -0.57
C ILE A 116 -2.84 0.44 -1.12
N THR A 117 -2.79 -0.80 -0.68
CA THR A 117 -1.80 -1.80 -1.12
C THR A 117 -2.51 -3.08 -1.51
N LEU A 118 -2.30 -3.55 -2.73
CA LEU A 118 -2.72 -4.87 -3.16
C LEU A 118 -1.53 -5.80 -3.04
N ASP A 119 -1.74 -6.93 -2.36
CA ASP A 119 -0.70 -7.91 -2.07
C ASP A 119 -1.18 -9.31 -2.44
N THR A 120 -0.30 -10.08 -3.09
CA THR A 120 -0.57 -11.46 -3.49
C THR A 120 0.64 -12.34 -3.19
N GLU A 121 0.42 -13.50 -2.58
CA GLU A 121 1.47 -14.51 -2.40
C GLU A 121 1.71 -15.34 -3.68
N GLU A 122 0.66 -15.49 -4.49
CA GLU A 122 0.65 -16.26 -5.73
C GLU A 122 0.31 -15.40 -6.95
N LYS A 123 0.41 -16.00 -8.14
CA LYS A 123 0.07 -15.31 -9.38
C LYS A 123 -1.45 -15.26 -9.57
N CYS A 124 -2.00 -14.05 -9.50
CA CYS A 124 -3.40 -13.74 -9.77
C CYS A 124 -3.65 -13.48 -11.27
N LYS A 125 -4.90 -13.65 -11.72
CA LYS A 125 -5.34 -13.36 -13.09
C LYS A 125 -6.64 -12.57 -13.13
N GLY A 126 -6.79 -11.73 -14.16
CA GLY A 126 -8.05 -11.04 -14.48
C GLY A 126 -8.56 -10.15 -13.35
N GLY A 127 -7.69 -9.31 -12.78
CA GLY A 127 -8.05 -8.41 -11.69
C GLY A 127 -8.48 -7.04 -12.18
N LYS A 128 -9.50 -6.46 -11.56
CA LYS A 128 -9.89 -5.06 -11.74
C LYS A 128 -10.32 -4.47 -10.40
N PHE A 129 -9.73 -3.35 -10.02
CA PHE A 129 -9.93 -2.69 -8.74
C PHE A 129 -10.06 -1.19 -8.92
N ASP A 130 -11.03 -0.61 -8.24
CA ASP A 130 -11.37 0.82 -8.29
C ASP A 130 -11.52 1.34 -6.87
N PHE A 131 -10.96 2.51 -6.59
CA PHE A 131 -10.99 3.18 -5.29
C PHE A 131 -11.27 4.66 -5.51
N LYS A 132 -12.24 5.21 -4.80
CA LYS A 132 -12.65 6.61 -4.99
C LYS A 132 -13.14 7.22 -3.68
N PHE A 133 -12.64 8.40 -3.36
CA PHE A 133 -13.19 9.23 -2.30
C PHE A 133 -14.48 9.91 -2.78
N GLU A 134 -15.49 9.88 -1.91
CA GLU A 134 -16.72 10.65 -2.02
C GLU A 134 -16.80 11.73 -0.93
#